data_AF-G9KYR8-F1
#
_entry.id   AF-G9KYR8-F1
#
_cell.length_a   1.000
_cell.length_b   1.000
_cell.length_c   1.000
_cell.angle_alpha   90.00
_cell.angle_beta   90.00
_cell.angle_gamma   90.00
#
_symmetry.space_group_name_H-M   'P 1'
#
loop_
_entity.id
_entity.type
_entity.pdbx_description
1 polymer ?
#
loop_
_entity_poly.entity_id
_entity_poly.type
_entity_poly.pdbx_seq_one_letter_code
_entity_poly.pdbx_strand_id
1 'polypeptide(L)'
;MEKEKLDSKIIVEYCNTAMDPSAKNSMYVNKVWVQCESESCLKWRLLSSKDAARVDHNKPWYCFMNADSRYNNCSVSEEDFPEESQLHESGFKIVYSQLPLGSLVLVKLQN
;
A
#
# COMPACT_ATOMS: atom_id res chain seq x y z
N MET A 1 36.95 7.78 20.71
CA MET A 1 36.00 8.11 19.62
C MET A 1 35.54 6.79 19.03
N GLU A 2 34.61 6.15 19.73
CA GLU A 2 34.13 4.80 19.44
C GLU A 2 32.85 4.93 18.62
N LYS A 3 32.83 4.30 17.44
CA LYS A 3 31.62 4.09 16.65
C LYS A 3 31.09 2.71 17.01
N GLU A 4 30.00 2.66 17.76
CA GLU A 4 29.25 1.44 18.01
C GLU A 4 28.72 0.88 16.68
N LYS A 5 29.14 -0.33 16.37
CA LYS A 5 28.74 -1.09 15.19
C LYS A 5 27.53 -1.94 15.62
N LEU A 6 26.33 -1.43 15.38
CA LEU A 6 25.10 -2.15 15.72
C LEU A 6 25.01 -3.41 14.84
N ASP A 7 25.01 -4.57 15.51
CA ASP A 7 25.19 -5.90 14.94
C ASP A 7 24.09 -6.26 13.93
N SER A 8 24.53 -6.48 12.69
CA SER A 8 23.77 -7.03 11.56
C SER A 8 23.12 -8.39 11.83
N LYS A 9 23.39 -8.99 12.98
CA LYS A 9 22.90 -10.30 13.42
C LYS A 9 21.42 -10.25 13.83
N ILE A 10 20.94 -9.12 14.36
CA ILE A 10 19.54 -8.95 14.80
C ILE A 10 18.58 -8.89 13.60
N ILE A 11 19.02 -8.37 12.45
CA ILE A 11 18.18 -8.21 11.25
C ILE A 11 17.95 -9.56 10.56
N VAL A 12 18.92 -10.47 10.59
CA VAL A 12 18.84 -11.76 9.89
C VAL A 12 17.94 -12.76 10.61
N GLU A 13 17.79 -12.63 11.92
CA GLU A 13 17.02 -13.59 12.74
C GLU A 13 15.50 -13.43 12.56
N TYR A 14 15.01 -12.25 12.16
CA TYR A 14 13.59 -12.03 11.86
C TYR A 14 13.15 -12.56 10.48
N CYS A 15 14.09 -12.95 9.63
CA CYS A 15 13.81 -13.40 8.26
C CYS A 15 13.67 -14.94 8.12
N ASN A 16 13.88 -15.70 9.19
CA ASN A 16 13.93 -17.17 9.15
C ASN A 16 12.80 -17.87 9.93
N THR A 17 11.61 -17.29 9.98
CA THR A 17 10.42 -18.08 10.27
C THR A 17 9.90 -18.68 8.97
N ALA A 18 10.04 -20.00 8.82
CA ALA A 18 9.54 -20.78 7.70
C ALA A 18 8.09 -20.40 7.38
N MET A 19 7.91 -19.64 6.29
CA MET A 19 6.59 -19.25 5.81
C MET A 19 5.94 -20.43 5.10
N ASP A 20 4.82 -20.87 5.66
CA ASP A 20 3.88 -21.81 5.05
C ASP A 20 3.61 -21.41 3.59
N PRO A 21 3.81 -22.31 2.60
CA PRO A 21 3.54 -22.04 1.19
C PRO A 21 2.09 -21.60 0.92
N SER A 22 1.16 -21.91 1.83
CA SER A 22 -0.25 -21.50 1.78
C SER A 22 -0.48 -20.02 2.07
N ALA A 23 0.45 -19.31 2.72
CA ALA A 23 0.25 -17.94 3.19
C ALA A 23 0.69 -16.85 2.18
N LYS A 24 1.34 -17.24 1.07
CA LYS A 24 1.89 -16.28 0.09
C LYS A 24 0.84 -15.48 -0.68
N ASN A 25 -0.42 -15.93 -0.69
CA ASN A 25 -1.47 -15.34 -1.51
C ASN A 25 -2.22 -14.16 -0.84
N SER A 26 -1.74 -13.63 0.30
CA SER A 26 -2.54 -12.74 1.16
C SER A 26 -2.11 -11.27 1.21
N MET A 27 -0.99 -10.87 0.58
CA MET A 27 -0.37 -9.57 0.88
C MET A 27 -1.25 -8.35 0.55
N TYR A 28 -2.01 -8.43 -0.55
CA TYR A 28 -2.87 -7.36 -1.05
C TYR A 28 -4.34 -7.77 -1.20
N VAL A 29 -4.68 -9.03 -0.90
CA VAL A 29 -6.06 -9.50 -0.99
C VAL A 29 -6.92 -8.72 0.00
N ASN A 30 -8.01 -8.13 -0.51
CA ASN A 30 -8.96 -7.30 0.23
C ASN A 30 -8.38 -6.01 0.84
N LYS A 31 -7.22 -5.52 0.41
CA LYS A 31 -6.76 -4.18 0.78
C LYS A 31 -7.24 -3.15 -0.23
N VAL A 32 -7.50 -1.93 0.23
CA VAL A 32 -8.05 -0.86 -0.61
C VAL A 32 -7.17 0.38 -0.45
N TRP A 33 -6.84 0.99 -1.58
CA TRP A 33 -6.19 2.28 -1.62
C TRP A 33 -7.24 3.38 -1.60
N VAL A 34 -7.05 4.41 -0.76
CA VAL A 34 -7.91 5.59 -0.71
C VAL A 34 -7.05 6.85 -0.79
N GLN A 35 -7.57 7.88 -1.44
CA GLN A 35 -6.87 9.14 -1.59
C GLN A 35 -7.34 10.15 -0.53
N CYS A 36 -6.39 10.88 0.06
CA CYS A 36 -6.69 12.00 0.95
C CYS A 36 -7.27 13.18 0.15
N GLU A 37 -8.40 13.73 0.59
CA GLU A 37 -9.09 14.84 -0.08
C GLU A 37 -8.62 16.24 0.38
N SER A 38 -7.61 16.32 1.26
CA SER A 38 -6.96 17.60 1.54
C SER A 38 -6.20 18.06 0.29
N GLU A 39 -6.57 19.21 -0.27
CA GLU A 39 -5.99 19.76 -1.51
C GLU A 39 -4.46 19.89 -1.46
N SER A 40 -3.91 20.17 -0.28
CA SER A 40 -2.46 20.26 -0.05
C SER A 40 -1.75 18.91 0.13
N CYS A 41 -2.50 17.81 0.16
CA CYS A 41 -1.98 16.48 0.45
C CYS A 41 -2.10 15.52 -0.73
N LEU A 42 -3.33 15.15 -1.10
CA LEU A 42 -3.65 14.24 -2.20
C LEU A 42 -2.95 12.87 -2.21
N LYS A 43 -2.30 12.47 -1.10
CA LYS A 43 -1.57 11.20 -0.95
C LYS A 43 -2.52 10.01 -0.85
N TRP A 44 -2.07 8.87 -1.36
CA TRP A 44 -2.74 7.58 -1.24
C TRP A 44 -2.36 6.85 0.04
N ARG A 45 -3.34 6.17 0.64
CA ARG A 45 -3.19 5.39 1.87
C ARG A 45 -3.79 4.01 1.67
N LEU A 46 -3.02 2.98 2.00
CA LEU A 46 -3.46 1.59 1.95
C LEU A 46 -4.20 1.25 3.23
N LEU A 47 -5.48 0.85 3.11
CA LEU A 47 -6.30 0.43 4.22
C LEU A 47 -6.36 -1.09 4.34
N SER A 48 -6.43 -1.57 5.58
CA SER A 48 -6.80 -2.94 5.86
C SER A 48 -8.25 -3.20 5.41
N SER A 49 -8.60 -4.47 5.16
CA SER A 49 -9.97 -4.84 4.77
C SER A 49 -11.03 -4.38 5.77
N LYS A 50 -10.66 -4.41 7.06
CA LYS A 50 -11.53 -3.97 8.16
C LYS A 50 -11.75 -2.47 8.14
N ASP A 51 -10.70 -1.69 7.86
CA ASP A 51 -10.81 -0.22 7.85
C ASP A 51 -11.49 0.27 6.57
N ALA A 52 -11.21 -0.37 5.43
CA ALA A 52 -11.89 -0.11 4.16
C ALA A 52 -13.41 -0.30 4.27
N ALA A 53 -13.86 -1.36 4.96
CA ALA A 53 -15.29 -1.61 5.17
C ALA A 53 -16.00 -0.55 6.04
N ARG A 54 -15.24 0.32 6.73
CA ARG A 54 -15.76 1.39 7.59
C ARG A 54 -15.72 2.76 6.91
N VAL A 55 -15.17 2.87 5.71
CA VAL A 55 -15.12 4.12 4.96
C VAL A 55 -16.53 4.46 4.47
N ASP A 56 -17.00 5.65 4.80
CA ASP A 56 -18.24 6.20 4.23
C ASP A 56 -17.91 6.86 2.88
N HIS A 57 -18.31 6.21 1.79
CA HIS A 57 -18.07 6.68 0.42
C HIS A 57 -18.81 7.99 0.07
N ASN A 58 -19.73 8.47 0.92
CA ASN A 58 -20.43 9.74 0.72
C ASN A 58 -19.78 10.91 1.49
N LYS A 59 -18.66 10.66 2.17
CA LYS A 59 -17.95 11.65 2.99
C LYS A 59 -16.49 11.75 2.56
N PRO A 60 -15.89 12.94 2.72
CA PRO A 60 -14.51 13.10 2.37
C PRO A 60 -13.61 12.25 3.28
N TRP A 61 -12.55 11.69 2.73
CA TRP A 61 -11.56 10.92 3.49
C TRP A 61 -10.23 11.68 3.63
N TYR A 62 -9.63 11.63 4.83
CA TYR A 62 -8.38 12.32 5.14
C TYR A 62 -7.38 11.41 5.83
N CYS A 63 -6.08 11.72 5.72
CA CYS A 63 -5.01 10.89 6.31
C CYS A 63 -5.22 10.62 7.81
N PHE A 64 -5.73 11.57 8.59
CA PHE A 64 -5.98 11.39 10.03
C PHE A 64 -7.03 10.33 10.36
N MET A 65 -7.83 9.92 9.37
CA MET A 65 -8.82 8.85 9.48
C MET A 65 -8.21 7.45 9.26
N ASN A 66 -6.95 7.38 8.82
CA ASN A 66 -6.26 6.11 8.67
C ASN A 66 -5.98 5.50 10.06
N ALA A 67 -6.33 4.23 10.24
CA ALA A 67 -6.03 3.49 11.46
C ALA A 67 -4.54 3.09 11.56
N ASP A 68 -3.82 3.04 10.43
CA ASP A 68 -2.39 2.78 10.42
C ASP A 68 -1.61 4.01 10.90
N SER A 69 -1.09 3.94 12.13
CA SER A 69 -0.33 5.03 12.75
C SER A 69 0.95 5.40 12.01
N ARG A 70 1.45 4.54 11.11
CA ARG A 70 2.62 4.84 10.28
C ARG A 70 2.28 5.81 9.17
N TYR A 71 1.01 5.91 8.75
CA TYR A 71 0.56 6.68 7.58
C TYR A 71 -0.72 7.48 7.84
N ASN A 72 -0.97 7.87 9.09
CA ASN A 72 -2.19 8.60 9.49
C ASN A 72 -2.03 10.13 9.55
N ASN A 73 -1.02 10.69 8.90
CA ASN A 73 -0.82 12.14 8.86
C ASN A 73 -0.44 12.60 7.45
N CYS A 74 -0.89 13.80 7.07
CA CYS A 74 -0.56 14.41 5.77
C CYS A 74 0.93 14.74 5.62
N SER A 75 1.65 14.96 6.73
CA SER A 75 3.09 15.24 6.75
C SER A 75 3.94 14.00 6.48
N VAL A 76 3.38 12.81 6.68
CA VAL A 76 4.08 11.56 6.39
C VAL A 76 4.06 11.29 4.88
N SER A 77 5.20 10.87 4.33
CA SER A 77 5.33 10.43 2.94
C SER A 77 4.33 9.34 2.55
N GLU A 78 4.06 9.21 1.26
CA GLU A 78 3.29 8.09 0.72
C GLU A 78 4.06 6.77 0.91
N GLU A 79 3.34 5.64 0.95
CA GLU A 79 3.98 4.31 0.97
C GLU A 79 4.54 4.00 -0.42
N ASP A 80 5.77 3.48 -0.48
CA ASP A 80 6.37 3.09 -1.75
C ASP A 80 5.61 1.91 -2.34
N PHE A 81 5.39 1.95 -3.66
CA PHE A 81 4.83 0.81 -4.37
C PHE A 81 5.88 -0.32 -4.42
N PRO A 82 5.51 -1.59 -4.16
CA PRO A 82 6.44 -2.71 -4.20
C PRO A 82 7.11 -2.83 -5.58
N GLU A 83 8.37 -3.28 -5.59
CA GLU A 83 9.04 -3.59 -6.84
C GLU A 83 8.37 -4.76 -7.56
N GLU A 84 8.46 -4.77 -8.90
CA GLU A 84 7.89 -5.81 -9.76
C GLU A 84 8.39 -7.22 -9.38
N SER A 85 9.66 -7.35 -8.96
CA SER A 85 10.25 -8.58 -8.45
C SER A 85 9.46 -9.16 -7.26
N GLN A 86 9.11 -8.32 -6.29
CA GLN A 86 8.37 -8.71 -5.08
C GLN A 86 6.94 -9.15 -5.42
N LEU A 87 6.32 -8.51 -6.40
CA LEU A 87 5.00 -8.89 -6.90
C LEU A 87 5.04 -10.25 -7.61
N HIS A 88 6.06 -10.48 -8.44
CA HIS A 88 6.24 -11.74 -9.16
C HIS A 88 6.50 -12.92 -8.21
N GLU A 89 7.33 -12.73 -7.19
CA GLU A 89 7.57 -13.73 -6.14
C GLU A 89 6.29 -14.07 -5.35
N SER A 90 5.38 -13.10 -5.25
CA SER A 90 4.06 -13.26 -4.62
C SER A 90 2.99 -13.80 -5.58
N GLY A 91 3.35 -14.15 -6.82
CA GLY A 91 2.43 -14.70 -7.83
C GLY A 91 1.56 -13.66 -8.54
N PHE A 92 1.79 -12.37 -8.32
CA PHE A 92 1.12 -11.29 -9.02
C PHE A 92 1.85 -10.93 -10.32
N LYS A 93 1.09 -10.46 -11.31
CA LYS A 93 1.63 -9.93 -12.58
C LYS A 93 1.08 -8.53 -12.80
N ILE A 94 1.96 -7.57 -13.06
CA ILE A 94 1.53 -6.23 -13.48
C ILE A 94 1.06 -6.30 -14.93
N VAL A 95 -0.15 -5.78 -15.18
CA VAL A 95 -0.69 -5.64 -16.55
C VAL A 95 -0.87 -4.15 -16.81
N TYR A 96 -0.05 -3.63 -17.71
CA TYR A 96 -0.18 -2.25 -18.17
C TYR A 96 -1.24 -2.15 -19.26
N SER A 97 -1.99 -1.04 -19.27
CA SER A 97 -2.90 -0.76 -20.37
C SER A 97 -2.08 -0.58 -21.66
N GLN A 98 -2.56 -1.13 -22.77
CA GLN A 98 -1.94 -0.93 -24.09
C GLN A 98 -2.32 0.42 -24.72
N LEU A 99 -2.87 1.34 -23.92
CA LEU A 99 -3.29 2.64 -24.40
C LEU A 99 -2.07 3.56 -24.51
N PRO A 100 -1.92 4.29 -25.63
CA PRO A 100 -0.88 5.30 -25.76
C PRO A 100 -0.96 6.34 -24.63
N LEU A 101 0.18 6.85 -24.19
CA LEU A 101 0.24 7.97 -23.26
C LEU A 101 -0.58 9.15 -23.81
N GLY A 102 -1.42 9.74 -22.98
CA GLY A 102 -2.34 10.81 -23.37
C GLY A 102 -3.70 10.35 -23.91
N SER A 103 -3.97 9.04 -23.98
CA SER A 103 -5.29 8.53 -24.35
C SER A 103 -6.35 8.96 -23.34
N LEU A 104 -7.45 9.53 -23.84
CA LEU A 104 -8.64 9.81 -23.04
C LEU A 104 -9.45 8.51 -22.88
N VAL A 105 -9.61 8.06 -21.64
CA VAL A 105 -10.47 6.93 -21.28
C VAL A 105 -11.75 7.44 -20.62
N LEU A 106 -12.89 6.97 -21.12
CA LEU A 106 -14.20 7.25 -20.53
C LEU A 106 -14.69 5.97 -19.85
N VAL A 107 -14.92 6.04 -18.53
CA VAL A 107 -15.56 4.94 -17.81
C VAL A 107 -17.06 5.07 -17.97
N LYS A 108 -17.71 4.00 -18.47
CA LYS A 108 -19.16 3.90 -18.46
C LYS A 108 -19.61 3.54 -17.03
N LEU A 109 -20.17 4.51 -16.31
CA LEU A 109 -20.86 4.24 -15.06
C LEU A 109 -22.15 3.47 -15.37
N GLN A 110 -22.30 2.28 -14.78
CA GLN A 110 -23.57 1.57 -14.78
C GLN A 110 -24.38 2.07 -13.57
N ASN A 111 -25.56 2.64 -13.86
CA ASN A 111 -26.58 2.96 -12.86
C ASN A 111 -27.41 1.73 -12.52
#